data_AF-A0A1Z9KEL4-F1
#
_entry.id   AF-A0A1Z9KEL4-F1
#
_cell.length_a   1.000
_cell.length_b   1.000
_cell.length_c   1.000
_cell.angle_alpha   90.00
_cell.angle_beta   90.00
_cell.angle_gamma   90.00
#
_symmetry.space_group_name_H-M   'P 1'
#
loop_
_entity.id
_entity.type
_entity.pdbx_description
1 polymer ?
#
loop_
_entity_poly.entity_id
_entity_poly.type
_entity_poly.pdbx_seq_one_letter_code
_entity_poly.pdbx_strand_id
1 'polypeptide(L)'
;MAESEISPLKQLSGLSKSLFKLLDEEFELLSGRDFLSVEEIQVQKVERMQELDALWKSVGSSELSGEESVLFDEIRTKLEECRDKHLRNDILLKKQMEITKNLISVLTNRNELQTNVYNKLGKLS
;
A
#
# COMPACT_ATOMS: atom_id res chain seq x y z
N MET A 1 -30.75 23.53 -10.80
CA MET A 1 -30.19 22.25 -10.28
C MET A 1 -29.45 21.63 -11.45
N ALA A 2 -28.19 21.22 -11.42
CA ALA A 2 -27.07 21.14 -10.47
C ALA A 2 -25.83 21.13 -11.40
N GLU A 3 -24.69 21.70 -11.05
CA GLU A 3 -23.65 21.03 -10.27
C GLU A 3 -22.83 22.12 -9.56
N SER A 4 -22.60 21.95 -8.26
CA SER A 4 -21.58 22.72 -7.58
C SER A 4 -20.25 22.39 -8.25
N GLU A 5 -19.65 23.32 -8.98
CA GLU A 5 -18.24 23.21 -9.37
C GLU A 5 -17.41 23.12 -8.09
N ILE A 6 -17.14 21.89 -7.64
CA ILE A 6 -16.19 21.66 -6.56
C ILE A 6 -14.85 22.07 -7.16
N SER A 7 -14.28 23.17 -6.66
CA SER A 7 -12.95 23.64 -7.08
C SER A 7 -11.98 22.46 -7.20
N PRO A 8 -11.18 22.37 -8.28
CA PRO A 8 -10.22 21.27 -8.48
C PRO A 8 -9.33 21.02 -7.26
N LEU A 9 -9.02 22.08 -6.51
CA LEU A 9 -8.26 22.00 -5.26
C LEU A 9 -9.02 21.28 -4.13
N LYS A 10 -10.34 21.48 -4.02
CA LYS A 10 -11.19 20.73 -3.08
C LYS A 10 -11.30 19.26 -3.48
N GLN A 11 -11.38 18.96 -4.78
CA GLN A 11 -11.38 17.58 -5.28
C GLN A 11 -10.05 16.88 -4.94
N LEU A 12 -8.93 17.57 -5.19
CA LEU A 12 -7.60 17.10 -4.87
C LEU A 12 -7.42 16.83 -3.36
N SER A 13 -7.97 17.70 -2.50
CA SER A 13 -8.01 17.48 -1.05
C SER A 13 -8.84 16.23 -0.68
N GLY A 14 -9.99 16.04 -1.33
CA GLY A 14 -10.83 14.86 -1.16
C GLY A 14 -10.11 13.56 -1.51
N LEU A 15 -9.46 13.52 -2.68
CA LEU A 15 -8.69 12.37 -3.14
C LEU A 15 -7.51 12.06 -2.22
N SER A 16 -6.78 13.08 -1.77
CA SER A 16 -5.65 12.91 -0.86
C SER A 16 -6.10 12.29 0.48
N LYS A 17 -7.24 12.73 1.01
CA LYS A 17 -7.85 12.13 2.22
C LYS A 17 -8.35 10.71 1.97
N SER A 18 -8.89 10.44 0.79
CA SER A 18 -9.34 9.10 0.42
C SER A 18 -8.16 8.13 0.32
N LEU A 19 -7.07 8.52 -0.35
CA LEU A 19 -5.85 7.74 -0.46
C LEU A 19 -5.24 7.47 0.92
N PHE A 20 -5.22 8.48 1.80
CA PHE A 20 -4.75 8.32 3.16
C PHE A 20 -5.52 7.22 3.92
N LYS A 21 -6.85 7.22 3.81
CA LYS A 21 -7.70 6.19 4.44
C LYS A 21 -7.49 4.81 3.81
N LEU A 22 -7.37 4.76 2.49
CA LEU A 22 -7.15 3.51 1.77
C LEU A 22 -5.82 2.84 2.18
N LEU A 23 -4.77 3.63 2.41
CA LEU A 23 -3.49 3.14 2.91
C LEU A 23 -3.55 2.65 4.36
N ASP A 24 -4.43 3.22 5.20
CA ASP A 24 -4.71 2.69 6.54
C ASP A 24 -5.48 1.37 6.47
N GLU A 25 -6.47 1.27 5.59
CA GLU A 25 -7.21 0.04 5.36
C GLU A 25 -6.30 -1.08 4.82
N GLU A 26 -5.43 -0.77 3.86
CA GLU A 26 -4.39 -1.68 3.36
C GLU A 26 -3.51 -2.19 4.51
N PHE A 27 -3.13 -1.32 5.45
CA PHE A 27 -2.32 -1.72 6.60
C PHE A 27 -3.05 -2.72 7.51
N GLU A 28 -4.33 -2.49 7.79
CA GLU A 28 -5.14 -3.37 8.64
C GLU A 28 -5.35 -4.74 7.97
N LEU A 29 -5.65 -4.77 6.67
CA LEU A 29 -5.77 -6.01 5.92
C LEU A 29 -4.44 -6.77 5.82
N LEU A 30 -3.33 -6.08 5.56
CA LEU A 30 -1.99 -6.67 5.60
C LEU A 30 -1.69 -7.24 6.98
N SER A 31 -2.06 -6.54 8.05
CA SER A 31 -1.88 -7.02 9.42
C SER A 31 -2.73 -8.26 9.72
N GLY A 32 -3.94 -8.30 9.18
CA GLY A 32 -4.84 -9.46 9.21
C GLY A 32 -4.45 -10.61 8.27
N ARG A 33 -3.46 -10.42 7.40
CA ARG A 33 -3.01 -11.36 6.35
C ARG A 33 -4.11 -11.68 5.32
N ASP A 34 -5.02 -10.75 5.09
CA ASP A 34 -6.06 -10.88 4.08
C ASP A 34 -5.53 -10.39 2.71
N PHE A 35 -4.75 -11.24 2.05
CA PHE A 35 -4.09 -10.86 0.80
C PHE A 35 -5.06 -10.71 -0.38
N LEU A 36 -6.24 -11.34 -0.33
CA LEU A 36 -7.25 -11.21 -1.37
C LEU A 36 -7.84 -9.79 -1.35
N SER A 37 -8.27 -9.32 -0.18
CA SER A 37 -8.75 -7.94 -0.05
C SER A 37 -7.64 -6.90 -0.25
N VAL A 38 -6.37 -7.22 0.09
CA VAL A 38 -5.24 -6.34 -0.24
C VAL A 38 -5.07 -6.18 -1.76
N GLU A 39 -5.26 -7.23 -2.55
CA GLU A 39 -5.18 -7.17 -4.02
C GLU A 39 -6.27 -6.26 -4.60
N GLU A 40 -7.51 -6.37 -4.10
CA GLU A 40 -8.61 -5.47 -4.47
C GLU A 40 -8.28 -4.00 -4.12
N ILE A 41 -7.69 -3.75 -2.95
CA ILE A 41 -7.24 -2.42 -2.54
C ILE A 41 -6.11 -1.90 -3.43
N GLN A 42 -5.20 -2.75 -3.94
CA GLN A 42 -4.15 -2.28 -4.86
C GLN A 42 -4.75 -1.64 -6.11
N VAL A 43 -5.81 -2.23 -6.67
CA VAL A 43 -6.48 -1.69 -7.86
C VAL A 43 -7.03 -0.30 -7.57
N GLN A 44 -7.79 -0.16 -6.48
CA GLN A 44 -8.35 1.13 -6.05
C GLN A 44 -7.26 2.15 -5.77
N LYS A 45 -6.13 1.74 -5.18
CA LYS A 45 -5.01 2.61 -4.86
C LYS A 45 -4.39 3.18 -6.12
N VAL A 46 -4.17 2.34 -7.14
CA VAL A 46 -3.62 2.78 -8.44
C VAL A 46 -4.57 3.76 -9.13
N GLU A 47 -5.87 3.46 -9.18
CA GLU A 47 -6.88 4.36 -9.76
C GLU A 47 -6.86 5.73 -9.07
N ARG A 48 -6.84 5.76 -7.73
CA ARG A 48 -6.79 7.01 -6.97
C ARG A 48 -5.50 7.78 -7.18
N MET A 49 -4.36 7.10 -7.29
CA MET A 49 -3.08 7.76 -7.62
C MET A 49 -3.10 8.39 -9.01
N GLN A 50 -3.72 7.73 -10.00
CA GLN A 50 -3.85 8.27 -11.36
C GLN A 50 -4.77 9.50 -11.41
N GLU A 51 -5.92 9.45 -10.74
CA GLU A 51 -6.81 10.60 -10.62
C GLU A 51 -6.11 11.78 -9.92
N LEU A 52 -5.33 11.47 -8.87
CA LEU A 52 -4.58 12.46 -8.12
C LEU A 52 -3.49 13.12 -8.96
N ASP A 53 -2.73 12.35 -9.75
CA ASP A 53 -1.71 12.86 -10.67
C ASP A 53 -2.32 13.80 -11.73
N ALA A 54 -3.47 13.41 -12.31
CA ALA A 54 -4.16 14.22 -13.30
C ALA A 54 -4.62 15.58 -12.73
N LEU A 55 -5.25 15.56 -11.55
CA LEU A 55 -5.72 16.78 -10.88
C LEU A 55 -4.56 17.63 -10.35
N TRP A 56 -3.51 17.00 -9.83
CA TRP A 56 -2.31 17.68 -9.35
C TRP A 56 -1.67 18.54 -10.46
N LYS A 57 -1.52 17.97 -11.67
CA LYS A 57 -0.98 18.69 -12.84
C LYS A 57 -1.88 19.85 -13.27
N SER A 58 -3.20 19.67 -13.22
CA SER A 58 -4.17 20.71 -13.55
C SER A 58 -4.11 21.88 -12.57
N VAL A 59 -4.06 21.59 -11.26
CA VAL A 59 -4.01 22.60 -10.20
C VAL A 59 -2.65 23.31 -10.18
N GLY A 60 -1.54 22.58 -10.32
CA GLY A 60 -0.20 23.17 -10.30
C GLY A 60 0.15 24.06 -11.49
N SER A 61 -0.66 24.02 -12.56
CA SER A 61 -0.54 24.92 -13.72
C SER A 61 -1.33 26.22 -13.55
N SER A 62 -2.14 26.35 -12.49
CA SER A 62 -2.96 27.52 -12.20
C SER A 62 -2.25 28.47 -11.24
N GLU A 63 -2.47 29.79 -11.38
CA GLU A 63 -2.00 30.75 -10.37
C GLU A 63 -2.85 30.63 -9.11
N LEU A 64 -2.28 30.03 -8.06
CA LEU A 64 -2.92 29.92 -6.75
C LEU A 64 -2.67 31.20 -5.94
N SER A 65 -3.69 31.71 -5.27
CA SER A 65 -3.55 32.92 -4.44
C SER A 65 -4.17 32.76 -3.05
N GLY A 66 -3.56 33.41 -2.05
CA GLY A 66 -4.08 33.47 -0.68
C GLY A 66 -4.41 32.09 -0.09
N GLU A 67 -5.70 31.87 0.18
CA GLU A 67 -6.24 30.65 0.80
C GLU A 67 -6.02 29.39 -0.05
N GLU A 68 -5.98 29.52 -1.38
CA GLU A 68 -5.76 28.39 -2.29
C GLU A 68 -4.32 27.86 -2.19
N SER A 69 -3.34 28.76 -1.99
CA SER A 69 -1.95 28.35 -1.77
C SER A 69 -1.81 27.58 -0.47
N VAL A 70 -2.46 28.03 0.60
CA VAL A 70 -2.42 27.36 1.92
C VAL A 70 -3.04 25.97 1.82
N LEU A 71 -4.21 25.85 1.19
CA LEU A 71 -4.86 24.55 1.00
C LEU A 71 -4.03 23.61 0.11
N PHE A 72 -3.33 24.13 -0.90
CA PHE A 72 -2.44 23.33 -1.73
C PHE A 72 -1.23 22.79 -0.94
N ASP A 73 -0.65 23.60 -0.05
CA ASP A 73 0.42 23.16 0.84
C ASP A 73 -0.07 22.10 1.85
N GLU A 74 -1.28 22.25 2.40
CA GLU A 74 -1.89 21.22 3.27
C GLU A 74 -2.07 19.89 2.52
N ILE A 75 -2.51 19.94 1.27
CA ILE A 75 -2.64 18.75 0.41
C ILE A 75 -1.26 18.12 0.19
N ARG A 76 -0.24 18.92 -0.08
CA ARG A 76 1.14 18.44 -0.26
C ARG A 76 1.64 17.69 0.98
N THR A 77 1.47 18.28 2.16
CA THR A 77 1.80 17.62 3.43
C THR A 77 1.02 16.32 3.61
N LYS A 78 -0.27 16.30 3.24
CA LYS A 78 -1.08 15.07 3.30
C LYS A 78 -0.54 13.97 2.38
N LEU A 79 -0.02 14.32 1.20
CA LEU A 79 0.59 13.36 0.29
C LEU A 79 1.92 12.81 0.81
N GLU A 80 2.69 13.62 1.54
CA GLU A 80 3.88 13.15 2.24
C GLU A 80 3.50 12.11 3.31
N GLU A 81 2.42 12.33 4.07
CA GLU A 81 1.89 11.33 5.00
C GLU A 81 1.43 10.05 4.30
N CYS A 82 0.79 10.18 3.13
CA CYS A 82 0.42 9.01 2.31
C CYS A 82 1.66 8.21 1.88
N ARG A 83 2.74 8.86 1.48
CA ARG A 83 4.00 8.18 1.15
C ARG A 83 4.54 7.40 2.35
N ASP A 84 4.52 8.01 3.53
CA ASP A 84 5.05 7.39 4.74
C ASP A 84 4.19 6.17 5.16
N LYS A 85 2.86 6.25 5.01
CA LYS A 85 1.96 5.09 5.19
C LYS A 85 2.23 3.99 4.17
N HIS A 86 2.40 4.34 2.91
CA HIS A 86 2.72 3.35 1.88
C HIS A 86 4.04 2.63 2.18
N LEU A 87 5.06 3.37 2.64
CA LEU A 87 6.33 2.78 3.07
C LEU A 87 6.15 1.82 4.27
N ARG A 88 5.30 2.17 5.24
CA ARG A 88 4.96 1.29 6.37
C ARG A 88 4.32 -0.02 5.87
N ASN A 89 3.41 0.05 4.90
CA ASN A 89 2.74 -1.11 4.31
C ASN A 89 3.75 -2.03 3.61
N ASP A 90 4.66 -1.46 2.82
CA ASP A 90 5.73 -2.18 2.13
C ASP A 90 6.66 -2.91 3.11
N ILE A 91 7.05 -2.27 4.22
CA ILE A 91 7.88 -2.88 5.25
C ILE A 91 7.18 -4.08 5.88
N LEU A 92 5.88 -3.93 6.20
CA LEU A 92 5.08 -5.02 6.76
C LEU A 92 4.98 -6.20 5.79
N LEU A 93 4.65 -5.95 4.53
CA LEU A 93 4.54 -6.99 3.50
C LEU A 93 5.86 -7.75 3.33
N LYS A 94 6.99 -7.03 3.21
CA LYS A 94 8.33 -7.64 3.12
C LYS A 94 8.65 -8.51 4.32
N LYS A 95 8.36 -8.02 5.54
CA LYS A 95 8.56 -8.79 6.78
C LYS A 95 7.76 -10.09 6.77
N GLN A 96 6.50 -10.05 6.35
CA GLN A 96 5.65 -11.25 6.28
C GLN A 96 6.18 -12.25 5.26
N MET A 97 6.62 -11.77 4.10
CA MET A 97 7.21 -12.62 3.06
C MET A 97 8.49 -13.31 3.54
N GLU A 98 9.36 -12.61 4.26
CA GLU A 98 10.56 -13.21 4.88
C GLU A 98 10.22 -14.27 5.93
N ILE A 99 9.21 -14.03 6.77
CA ILE A 99 8.73 -15.03 7.74
C ILE A 99 8.23 -16.29 7.01
N THR A 100 7.43 -16.12 5.96
CA THR A 100 6.90 -17.24 5.17
C THR A 100 8.03 -18.04 4.51
N LYS A 101 9.01 -17.37 3.89
CA LYS A 101 10.19 -18.04 3.30
C LYS A 101 10.97 -18.83 4.33
N ASN A 102 11.25 -18.23 5.50
CA ASN A 102 11.98 -18.89 6.57
C ASN A 102 11.23 -20.12 7.10
N LEU A 103 9.90 -20.02 7.27
CA LEU A 103 9.07 -21.13 7.69
C LEU A 103 9.14 -22.28 6.67
N ILE A 104 8.98 -21.99 5.38
CA ILE A 104 9.10 -22.99 4.31
C ILE A 104 10.49 -23.64 4.32
N SER A 105 11.56 -22.84 4.43
CA SER A 105 12.94 -23.36 4.48
C SER A 105 13.15 -24.32 5.66
N VAL A 106 12.67 -23.97 6.85
CA VAL A 106 12.77 -24.84 8.04
C VAL A 106 12.01 -26.15 7.83
N LEU A 107 10.80 -26.10 7.25
CA LEU A 107 9.98 -27.29 6.99
C LEU A 107 10.62 -28.21 5.94
N THR A 108 11.11 -27.65 4.84
CA THR A 108 11.76 -28.41 3.76
C THR A 108 13.09 -29.02 4.23
N ASN A 109 13.93 -28.25 4.94
CA ASN A 109 15.21 -28.75 5.46
C ASN A 109 15.05 -29.85 6.52
N ARG A 110 13.99 -29.78 7.36
CA ARG A 110 13.66 -30.86 8.31
C ARG A 110 13.30 -32.15 7.58
N ASN A 111 12.53 -32.06 6.49
CA ASN A 111 12.20 -33.23 5.66
C ASN A 111 13.45 -33.84 5.02
N GLU A 112 14.40 -33.05 4.53
CA GLU A 112 15.65 -33.57 3.98
C GLU A 112 16.52 -34.31 5.01
N LEU A 113 16.60 -33.78 6.23
CA LEU A 113 17.31 -34.42 7.34
C LEU A 113 16.65 -35.74 7.74
N GLN A 114 15.32 -35.79 7.85
CA GLN A 114 14.62 -37.04 8.18
C GLN A 114 14.74 -38.06 7.05
N THR A 115 14.58 -37.66 5.79
CA THR A 115 14.73 -38.55 4.63
C THR A 115 16.15 -39.12 4.54
N ASN A 116 17.18 -38.34 4.86
CA ASN A 116 18.57 -38.82 4.92
C ASN A 116 18.79 -39.85 6.04
N VAL A 117 18.18 -39.67 7.21
CA VAL A 117 18.30 -40.62 8.32
C VAL A 117 17.62 -41.95 7.98
N TYR A 118 16.40 -41.92 7.41
CA TYR A 118 15.72 -43.14 6.96
C TYR A 118 16.46 -43.85 5.81
N ASN A 119 17.00 -43.11 4.84
CA ASN A 119 17.80 -43.70 3.76
C ASN A 119 19.11 -44.34 4.24
N LYS A 120 19.75 -43.81 5.29
CA LYS A 120 20.96 -44.42 5.87
C LYS A 120 20.65 -45.66 6.71
N LEU A 121 19.51 -45.67 7.42
CA LEU A 121 19.05 -46.85 8.15
C LEU A 121 18.54 -47.97 7.24
N GLY A 122 17.90 -47.66 6.11
CA GLY A 122 17.44 -48.64 5.13
C GLY A 122 18.52 -49.22 4.20
N LYS A 123 19.72 -48.64 4.18
CA LYS A 123 20.88 -49.12 3.39
C LYS A 123 21.86 -49.99 4.19
N LEU A 124 21.55 -50.30 5.45
CA LEU A 124 22.33 -51.20 6.32
C LEU A 124 21.71 -52.62 6.41
N SER A 125 20.94 -53.04 5.40
CA SER A 125 20.42 -54.41 5.27
C SER A 125 21.15 -55.15 4.15
#